data_AF-A0A0C2LXZ1-F1
#
_entry.id   AF-A0A0C2LXZ1-F1
#
_cell.length_a   1.000
_cell.length_b   1.000
_cell.length_c   1.000
_cell.angle_alpha   90.00
_cell.angle_beta   90.00
_cell.angle_gamma   90.00
#
_symmetry.space_group_name_H-M   'P 1'
#
loop_
_entity.id
_entity.type
_entity.pdbx_description
1 polymer ?
#
loop_
_entity_poly.entity_id
_entity_poly.type
_entity_poly.pdbx_seq_one_letter_code
_entity_poly.pdbx_strand_id
1 'polypeptide(L)'
;MTNSIRIGTRKSPLALIQTNLVIQQIKQFFPDINCEIVPIITSGDLIQNKPLYDIGGKALFLKEIEQALLDKKIDLAVHSLKDVPGRIPEELVIAAVLEREDPRDVFVCLNYKSIEELPQNAVIGSSAVRRKAFIQKIRPDLKVTVFRGNVDSRIKKLMKAEVDATILAYAGLKRLRAFNQEYCHLIEYSQMLPCIGQGVIAVEIRQNDYAMLEICNQINHIPTFELIKPERAFLEYLDANCRTPIAAYSKYLDADNIQTDFMLGNLAGSKITFHTETTNTKTLKESVIKAAKMMLEQLD
;
A
#
# COMPACT_ATOMS: atom_id res chain seq x y z
N MET A 1 -18.90 -23.49 -13.46
CA MET A 1 -17.86 -22.44 -13.37
C MET A 1 -17.58 -21.93 -14.77
N THR A 2 -17.29 -20.65 -14.94
CA THR A 2 -16.81 -20.13 -16.22
C THR A 2 -15.43 -20.73 -16.52
N ASN A 3 -15.22 -21.23 -17.73
CA ASN A 3 -13.91 -21.77 -18.14
C ASN A 3 -12.84 -20.68 -18.29
N SER A 4 -13.20 -19.40 -18.14
CA SER A 4 -12.31 -18.26 -18.24
C SER A 4 -12.67 -17.19 -17.21
N ILE A 5 -11.66 -16.50 -16.69
CA ILE A 5 -11.76 -15.34 -15.81
C ILE A 5 -10.92 -14.20 -16.36
N ARG A 6 -11.48 -12.98 -16.39
CA ARG A 6 -10.79 -11.77 -16.84
C ARG A 6 -10.28 -11.00 -15.63
N ILE A 7 -8.98 -10.76 -15.58
CA ILE A 7 -8.30 -10.19 -14.41
C ILE A 7 -7.80 -8.79 -14.76
N GLY A 8 -8.47 -7.78 -14.20
CA GLY A 8 -8.06 -6.39 -14.32
C GLY A 8 -6.80 -6.07 -13.53
N THR A 9 -5.88 -5.34 -14.15
CA THR A 9 -4.66 -4.88 -13.49
C THR A 9 -4.08 -3.66 -14.20
N ARG A 10 -3.21 -2.91 -13.52
CA ARG A 10 -2.45 -1.83 -14.17
C ARG A 10 -1.38 -2.40 -15.10
N LYS A 11 -0.98 -1.62 -16.11
CA LYS A 11 0.11 -2.00 -17.05
C LYS A 11 1.53 -1.98 -16.47
N SER A 12 1.73 -1.50 -15.24
CA SER A 12 3.07 -1.40 -14.66
C SER A 12 3.69 -2.79 -14.44
N PRO A 13 5.03 -2.95 -14.56
CA PRO A 13 5.69 -4.23 -14.34
C PRO A 13 5.36 -4.88 -12.99
N LEU A 14 5.31 -4.08 -11.92
CA LEU A 14 4.96 -4.57 -10.59
C LEU A 14 3.52 -5.11 -10.54
N ALA A 15 2.57 -4.38 -11.13
CA ALA A 15 1.17 -4.80 -11.14
C ALA A 15 0.97 -6.11 -11.92
N LEU A 16 1.64 -6.27 -13.07
CA LEU A 16 1.61 -7.52 -13.83
C LEU A 16 2.22 -8.69 -13.04
N ILE A 17 3.32 -8.49 -12.32
CA ILE A 17 3.89 -9.51 -11.44
C ILE A 17 2.90 -9.90 -10.33
N GLN A 18 2.26 -8.92 -9.69
CA GLN A 18 1.25 -9.17 -8.65
C GLN A 18 0.05 -9.95 -9.18
N THR A 19 -0.41 -9.61 -10.38
CA THR A 19 -1.47 -10.36 -11.07
C THR A 19 -1.05 -11.80 -11.36
N ASN A 20 0.17 -12.03 -11.81
CA ASN A 20 0.67 -13.39 -12.03
C ASN A 20 0.77 -14.19 -10.73
N LEU A 21 1.13 -13.57 -9.60
CA LEU A 21 1.09 -14.24 -8.29
C LEU A 21 -0.33 -14.67 -7.91
N VAL A 22 -1.34 -13.83 -8.15
CA VAL A 22 -2.75 -14.21 -7.95
C VAL A 22 -3.15 -15.36 -8.87
N ILE A 23 -2.79 -15.30 -10.16
CA ILE A 23 -3.07 -16.38 -11.13
C ILE A 23 -2.43 -17.70 -10.68
N GLN A 24 -1.20 -17.67 -10.18
CA GLN A 24 -0.53 -18.86 -9.66
C GLN A 24 -1.32 -19.49 -8.51
N GLN A 25 -1.82 -18.68 -7.56
CA GLN A 25 -2.66 -19.18 -6.47
C GLN A 25 -3.97 -19.76 -6.99
N ILE A 26 -4.64 -19.08 -7.92
CA ILE A 26 -5.89 -19.59 -8.53
C ILE A 26 -5.63 -20.94 -9.22
N LYS A 27 -4.55 -21.06 -9.97
CA LYS A 27 -4.18 -22.29 -10.71
C LYS A 27 -3.82 -23.47 -9.81
N GLN A 28 -3.43 -23.25 -8.56
CA GLN A 28 -3.20 -24.34 -7.60
C GLN A 28 -4.49 -25.07 -7.24
N PHE A 29 -5.62 -24.35 -7.16
CA PHE A 29 -6.93 -24.91 -6.82
C PHE A 29 -7.80 -25.21 -8.04
N PHE A 30 -7.61 -24.45 -9.12
CA PHE A 30 -8.39 -24.50 -10.35
C PHE A 30 -7.47 -24.61 -11.57
N PRO A 31 -6.82 -25.76 -11.81
CA PRO A 31 -5.78 -25.89 -12.85
C PRO A 31 -6.30 -25.59 -14.27
N ASP A 32 -7.55 -25.96 -14.56
CA ASP A 32 -8.14 -25.85 -15.90
C ASP A 32 -8.76 -24.47 -16.20
N ILE A 33 -8.87 -23.58 -15.22
CA ILE A 33 -9.50 -22.27 -15.42
C ILE A 33 -8.60 -21.38 -16.29
N ASN A 34 -9.11 -20.80 -17.38
CA ASN A 34 -8.32 -19.86 -18.17
C ASN A 34 -8.25 -18.50 -17.46
N CYS A 35 -7.06 -17.95 -17.25
CA CYS A 35 -6.88 -16.64 -16.62
C CYS A 35 -6.40 -15.63 -17.67
N GLU A 36 -7.29 -14.75 -18.09
CA GLU A 36 -6.99 -13.67 -19.05
C GLU A 36 -6.60 -12.40 -18.29
N ILE A 37 -5.39 -11.89 -18.50
CA ILE A 37 -5.00 -10.58 -17.94
C ILE A 37 -5.55 -9.48 -18.85
N VAL A 38 -6.30 -8.54 -18.27
CA VAL A 38 -6.84 -7.36 -18.95
C VAL A 38 -6.15 -6.11 -18.40
N PRO A 39 -5.09 -5.60 -19.06
CA PRO A 39 -4.36 -4.44 -18.58
C PRO A 39 -5.14 -3.14 -18.82
N ILE A 40 -5.39 -2.39 -17.76
CA ILE A 40 -6.16 -1.13 -17.77
C ILE A 40 -5.19 0.03 -17.54
N ILE A 41 -5.34 1.09 -18.35
CA ILE A 41 -4.61 2.35 -18.19
C ILE A 41 -5.44 3.22 -17.27
N THR A 42 -4.82 3.72 -16.20
CA THR A 42 -5.50 4.56 -15.21
C THR A 42 -5.09 6.02 -15.39
N SER A 43 -5.94 6.97 -15.00
CA SER A 43 -5.59 8.39 -15.04
C SER A 43 -4.31 8.69 -14.24
N GLY A 44 -4.07 7.94 -13.16
CA GLY A 44 -2.84 8.02 -12.38
C GLY A 44 -1.56 7.60 -13.13
N ASP A 45 -1.67 6.78 -14.18
CA ASP A 45 -0.55 6.39 -15.04
C ASP A 45 -0.17 7.48 -16.05
N LEU A 46 -1.18 8.24 -16.52
CA LEU A 46 -1.01 9.31 -17.51
C LEU A 46 -0.44 10.59 -16.88
N ILE A 47 -0.81 10.89 -15.63
CA ILE A 47 -0.41 12.14 -14.97
C ILE A 47 0.84 11.93 -14.11
N GLN A 48 2.01 12.28 -14.65
CA GLN A 48 3.30 12.12 -13.97
C GLN A 48 3.89 13.43 -13.39
N ASN A 49 3.37 14.59 -13.79
CA ASN A 49 3.95 15.90 -13.52
C ASN A 49 3.28 16.69 -12.37
N LYS A 50 2.32 16.08 -11.65
CA LYS A 50 1.63 16.70 -10.51
C LYS A 50 1.61 15.78 -9.29
N PRO A 51 1.60 16.32 -8.05
CA PRO A 51 1.41 15.52 -6.85
C PRO A 51 0.09 14.75 -6.88
N LEU A 52 0.06 13.51 -6.37
CA LEU A 52 -1.11 12.61 -6.43
C LEU A 52 -2.35 13.22 -5.76
N TYR A 53 -2.14 14.03 -4.73
CA TYR A 53 -3.22 14.68 -3.98
C TYR A 53 -3.87 15.87 -4.71
N ASP A 54 -3.22 16.42 -5.73
CA ASP A 54 -3.72 17.59 -6.48
C ASP A 54 -4.70 17.19 -7.58
N ILE A 55 -4.81 15.90 -7.89
CA ILE A 55 -5.50 15.39 -9.08
C ILE A 55 -6.59 14.34 -8.77
N GLY A 56 -6.75 13.90 -7.51
CA GLY A 56 -7.77 12.91 -7.12
C GLY A 56 -7.32 11.83 -6.14
N GLY A 57 -6.05 11.79 -5.73
CA GLY A 57 -5.54 10.88 -4.70
C GLY A 57 -5.42 9.41 -5.13
N LYS A 58 -5.55 8.48 -4.18
CA LYS A 58 -5.44 7.02 -4.41
C LYS A 58 -6.46 6.50 -5.42
N ALA A 59 -7.64 7.11 -5.45
CA ALA A 59 -8.73 6.76 -6.36
C ALA A 59 -8.33 6.85 -7.86
N LEU A 60 -7.30 7.65 -8.20
CA LEU A 60 -6.84 7.80 -9.60
C LEU A 60 -6.21 6.54 -10.21
N PHE A 61 -5.79 5.58 -9.40
CA PHE A 61 -5.23 4.31 -9.88
C PHE A 61 -6.27 3.19 -9.88
N LEU A 62 -7.48 3.44 -9.38
CA LEU A 62 -8.50 2.41 -9.21
C LEU A 62 -9.76 2.70 -10.02
N LYS A 63 -10.14 3.97 -10.20
CA LYS A 63 -11.40 4.37 -10.82
C LYS A 63 -11.70 3.63 -12.13
N GLU A 64 -10.75 3.55 -13.06
CA GLU A 64 -10.96 2.86 -14.34
C GLU A 64 -11.05 1.34 -14.20
N ILE A 65 -10.41 0.76 -13.19
CA ILE A 65 -10.46 -0.68 -12.88
C ILE A 65 -11.77 -1.04 -12.20
N GLU A 66 -12.18 -0.27 -11.19
CA GLU A 66 -13.47 -0.40 -10.51
C GLU A 66 -14.62 -0.24 -11.51
N GLN A 67 -14.56 0.74 -12.42
CA GLN A 67 -15.55 0.87 -13.48
C GLN A 67 -15.59 -0.36 -14.40
N ALA A 68 -14.44 -0.95 -14.72
CA ALA A 68 -14.39 -2.18 -15.52
C ALA A 68 -14.99 -3.39 -14.78
N LEU A 69 -14.86 -3.47 -13.45
CA LEU A 69 -15.56 -4.47 -12.62
C LEU A 69 -17.07 -4.26 -12.68
N LEU A 70 -17.54 -3.02 -12.49
CA LEU A 70 -18.97 -2.67 -12.52
C LEU A 70 -19.60 -2.92 -13.90
N ASP A 71 -18.88 -2.55 -14.97
CA ASP A 71 -19.27 -2.80 -16.36
C ASP A 71 -19.16 -4.27 -16.78
N LYS A 72 -18.70 -5.17 -15.88
CA LYS A 72 -18.45 -6.59 -16.16
C LYS A 72 -17.49 -6.81 -17.35
N LYS A 73 -16.55 -5.90 -17.56
CA LYS A 73 -15.45 -6.04 -18.55
C LYS A 73 -14.32 -6.91 -18.00
N ILE A 74 -14.18 -6.95 -16.69
CA ILE A 74 -13.31 -7.85 -15.94
C ILE A 74 -14.12 -8.54 -14.84
N ASP A 75 -13.62 -9.65 -14.31
CA ASP A 75 -14.30 -10.47 -13.30
C ASP A 75 -13.72 -10.26 -11.90
N LEU A 76 -12.41 -10.08 -11.81
CA LEU A 76 -11.71 -9.66 -10.60
C LEU A 76 -10.62 -8.64 -10.94
N ALA A 77 -10.19 -7.85 -9.96
CA ALA A 77 -9.10 -6.90 -10.10
C ALA A 77 -8.00 -7.13 -9.05
N VAL A 78 -6.74 -6.87 -9.42
CA VAL A 78 -5.57 -7.08 -8.56
C VAL A 78 -4.90 -5.75 -8.24
N HIS A 79 -4.68 -5.50 -6.94
CA HIS A 79 -4.14 -4.24 -6.44
C HIS A 79 -3.01 -4.47 -5.44
N SER A 80 -2.11 -3.49 -5.34
CA SER A 80 -1.34 -3.29 -4.11
C SER A 80 -2.28 -2.69 -3.07
N LEU A 81 -2.52 -3.35 -1.92
CA LEU A 81 -3.54 -2.91 -0.97
C LEU A 81 -3.32 -1.49 -0.46
N LYS A 82 -2.06 -1.07 -0.30
CA LYS A 82 -1.71 0.30 0.11
C LYS A 82 -2.23 1.39 -0.83
N ASP A 83 -2.49 1.05 -2.09
CA ASP A 83 -3.00 1.97 -3.10
C ASP A 83 -4.54 1.99 -3.13
N VAL A 84 -5.21 1.05 -2.45
CA VAL A 84 -6.67 1.02 -2.29
C VAL A 84 -7.09 2.08 -1.26
N PRO A 85 -8.10 2.92 -1.55
CA PRO A 85 -8.65 3.87 -0.59
C PRO A 85 -9.31 3.18 0.61
N GLY A 86 -9.63 3.97 1.64
CA GLY A 86 -10.35 3.46 2.82
C GLY A 86 -11.75 2.96 2.46
N ARG A 87 -12.45 3.71 1.61
CA ARG A 87 -13.76 3.37 1.04
C ARG A 87 -13.63 3.02 -0.43
N ILE A 88 -14.30 1.95 -0.83
CA ILE A 88 -14.51 1.54 -2.23
C ILE A 88 -16.02 1.59 -2.52
N PRO A 89 -16.47 1.54 -3.79
CA PRO A 89 -17.90 1.46 -4.11
C PRO A 89 -18.60 0.32 -3.37
N GLU A 90 -19.84 0.54 -2.91
CA GLU A 90 -20.58 -0.45 -2.10
C GLU A 90 -20.84 -1.75 -2.87
N GLU A 91 -20.88 -1.68 -4.20
CA GLU A 91 -21.07 -2.83 -5.09
C GLU A 91 -19.80 -3.70 -5.23
N LEU A 92 -18.67 -3.25 -4.69
CA LEU A 92 -17.37 -3.92 -4.75
C LEU A 92 -16.87 -4.34 -3.36
N VAL A 93 -16.02 -5.36 -3.33
CA VAL A 93 -15.44 -5.86 -2.07
C VAL A 93 -14.03 -6.40 -2.31
N ILE A 94 -13.14 -6.16 -1.34
CA ILE A 94 -11.87 -6.90 -1.25
C ILE A 94 -12.18 -8.30 -0.71
N ALA A 95 -12.29 -9.28 -1.61
CA ALA A 95 -12.71 -10.64 -1.25
C ALA A 95 -11.54 -11.56 -0.87
N ALA A 96 -10.33 -11.24 -1.29
CA ALA A 96 -9.14 -11.99 -0.91
C ALA A 96 -7.89 -11.12 -0.83
N VAL A 97 -6.92 -11.58 -0.04
CA VAL A 97 -5.55 -11.08 -0.07
C VAL A 97 -4.57 -12.24 -0.10
N LEU A 98 -3.40 -12.02 -0.69
CA LEU A 98 -2.29 -12.96 -0.57
C LEU A 98 -1.53 -12.73 0.74
N GLU A 99 -0.68 -13.69 1.11
CA GLU A 99 0.23 -13.56 2.25
C GLU A 99 1.03 -12.25 2.17
N ARG A 100 1.12 -11.54 3.30
CA ARG A 100 1.81 -10.26 3.39
C ARG A 100 3.31 -10.45 3.22
N GLU A 101 3.86 -9.81 2.20
CA GLU A 101 5.30 -9.65 2.06
C GLU A 101 5.84 -8.64 3.07
N ASP A 102 7.13 -8.71 3.41
CA ASP A 102 7.77 -7.81 4.37
C ASP A 102 7.39 -6.32 4.10
N PRO A 103 6.72 -5.67 5.07
CA PRO A 103 6.11 -4.37 4.89
C PRO A 103 7.09 -3.22 5.11
N ARG A 104 8.37 -3.48 5.41
CA ARG A 104 9.35 -2.42 5.70
C ARG A 104 9.62 -1.51 4.51
N ASP A 105 9.97 -0.28 4.83
CA ASP A 105 10.55 0.65 3.86
C ASP A 105 12.05 0.37 3.69
N VAL A 106 12.58 0.74 2.53
CA VAL A 106 13.98 0.59 2.15
C VAL A 106 14.52 1.95 1.81
N PHE A 107 15.56 2.37 2.52
CA PHE A 107 16.40 3.49 2.16
C PHE A 107 17.27 3.08 0.97
N VAL A 108 17.20 3.85 -0.11
CA VAL A 108 17.92 3.56 -1.36
C VAL A 108 18.87 4.72 -1.64
N CYS A 109 20.17 4.49 -1.49
CA CYS A 109 21.21 5.49 -1.63
C CYS A 109 22.53 4.84 -2.06
N LEU A 110 23.28 5.49 -2.96
CA LEU A 110 24.53 4.95 -3.48
C LEU A 110 25.73 5.14 -2.53
N ASN A 111 25.67 6.18 -1.69
CA ASN A 111 26.85 6.67 -0.96
C ASN A 111 26.73 6.48 0.56
N TYR A 112 25.53 6.23 1.09
CA TYR A 112 25.24 6.19 2.52
C TYR A 112 24.30 5.04 2.84
N LYS A 113 24.34 4.53 4.07
CA LYS A 113 23.58 3.34 4.49
C LYS A 113 22.32 3.66 5.27
N SER A 114 22.15 4.91 5.71
CA SER A 114 21.02 5.33 6.53
C SER A 114 20.64 6.78 6.27
N ILE A 115 19.47 7.20 6.76
CA ILE A 115 19.03 8.59 6.66
C ILE A 115 19.91 9.49 7.54
N GLU A 116 20.40 8.95 8.65
CA GLU A 116 21.25 9.60 9.64
C GLU A 116 22.62 9.96 9.06
N GLU A 117 23.16 9.13 8.16
CA GLU A 117 24.45 9.34 7.51
C GLU A 117 24.43 10.40 6.39
N LEU A 118 23.25 10.83 5.94
CA LEU A 118 23.14 11.81 4.85
C LEU A 118 23.75 13.17 5.24
N PRO A 119 24.45 13.84 4.32
CA PRO A 119 25.04 15.15 4.57
C PRO A 119 23.93 16.19 4.81
N GLN A 120 24.34 17.31 5.40
CA GLN A 120 23.40 18.39 5.69
C GLN A 120 22.73 18.88 4.40
N ASN A 121 21.41 19.13 4.46
CA ASN A 121 20.60 19.58 3.32
C ASN A 121 20.48 18.60 2.15
N ALA A 122 20.86 17.32 2.31
CA ALA A 122 20.68 16.31 1.26
C ALA A 122 19.21 16.19 0.84
N VAL A 123 19.00 15.80 -0.42
CA VAL A 123 17.70 15.72 -1.09
C VAL A 123 17.22 14.28 -1.14
N ILE A 124 16.12 13.99 -0.44
CA ILE A 124 15.43 12.70 -0.52
C ILE A 124 14.22 12.82 -1.45
N GLY A 125 14.18 11.96 -2.47
CA GLY A 125 13.02 11.81 -3.35
C GLY A 125 11.92 10.95 -2.73
N SER A 126 10.77 11.55 -2.39
CA SER A 126 9.57 10.81 -1.96
C SER A 126 8.29 11.63 -2.20
N SER A 127 7.28 10.99 -2.79
CA SER A 127 5.92 11.57 -2.90
C SER A 127 4.98 11.17 -1.76
N ALA A 128 5.44 10.37 -0.79
CA ALA A 128 4.61 9.89 0.30
C ALA A 128 4.68 10.84 1.50
N VAL A 129 3.55 11.49 1.83
CA VAL A 129 3.44 12.43 2.96
C VAL A 129 3.83 11.79 4.30
N ARG A 130 3.49 10.50 4.50
CA ARG A 130 3.95 9.70 5.65
C ARG A 130 5.48 9.75 5.78
N ARG A 131 6.18 9.32 4.72
CA ARG A 131 7.66 9.25 4.73
C ARG A 131 8.28 10.64 4.88
N LYS A 132 7.71 11.65 4.24
CA LYS A 132 8.13 13.05 4.41
C LYS A 132 8.07 13.47 5.88
N ALA A 133 6.93 13.24 6.55
CA ALA A 133 6.76 13.58 7.96
C ALA A 133 7.79 12.85 8.84
N PHE A 134 8.01 11.54 8.61
CA PHE A 134 9.04 10.79 9.34
C PHE A 134 10.46 11.35 9.14
N ILE A 135 10.86 11.61 7.89
CA ILE A 135 12.18 12.19 7.57
C ILE A 135 12.35 13.53 8.28
N GLN A 136 11.35 14.42 8.16
CA GLN A 136 11.41 15.75 8.75
C GLN A 136 11.43 15.73 10.27
N LYS A 137 10.81 14.72 10.91
CA LYS A 137 10.87 14.53 12.37
C LYS A 137 12.28 14.17 12.85
N ILE A 138 13.00 13.30 12.13
CA ILE A 138 14.33 12.81 12.56
C ILE A 138 15.50 13.67 12.07
N ARG A 139 15.34 14.30 10.90
CA ARG A 139 16.37 15.08 10.22
C ARG A 139 15.73 16.30 9.54
N PRO A 140 15.36 17.35 10.31
CA PRO A 140 14.64 18.52 9.79
C PRO A 140 15.44 19.35 8.78
N ASP A 141 16.76 19.15 8.70
CA ASP A 141 17.63 19.80 7.72
C ASP A 141 17.52 19.18 6.31
N LEU A 142 17.03 17.95 6.18
CA LEU A 142 16.94 17.27 4.89
C LEU A 142 15.79 17.81 4.03
N LYS A 143 16.05 17.90 2.72
CA LYS A 143 15.07 18.36 1.73
C LYS A 143 14.31 17.17 1.17
N VAL A 144 12.98 17.16 1.28
CA VAL A 144 12.14 16.12 0.66
C VAL A 144 11.46 16.67 -0.58
N THR A 145 11.76 16.09 -1.73
CA THR A 145 11.18 16.50 -3.03
C THR A 145 10.21 15.47 -3.59
N VAL A 146 9.23 15.95 -4.37
CA VAL A 146 8.27 15.09 -5.05
C VAL A 146 9.00 14.18 -6.03
N PHE A 147 8.83 12.88 -5.87
CA PHE A 147 9.54 11.88 -6.65
C PHE A 147 8.59 10.81 -7.17
N ARG A 148 8.36 10.83 -8.48
CA ARG A 148 7.35 10.05 -9.19
C ARG A 148 7.96 9.14 -10.25
N GLY A 149 7.17 8.14 -10.64
CA GLY A 149 7.56 7.03 -11.51
C GLY A 149 7.29 5.68 -10.84
N ASN A 150 7.35 4.60 -11.63
CA ASN A 150 7.44 3.23 -11.13
C ASN A 150 8.81 3.01 -10.43
N VAL A 151 9.01 1.82 -9.85
CA VAL A 151 10.26 1.49 -9.13
C VAL A 151 11.49 1.68 -10.02
N ASP A 152 11.50 1.12 -11.23
CA ASP A 152 12.66 1.16 -12.12
C ASP A 152 13.03 2.59 -12.52
N SER A 153 12.05 3.42 -12.88
CA SER A 153 12.30 4.82 -13.22
C SER A 153 12.85 5.61 -12.05
N ARG A 154 12.39 5.34 -10.82
CA ARG A 154 12.92 5.98 -9.60
C ARG A 154 14.36 5.57 -9.32
N ILE A 155 14.69 4.28 -9.47
CA ILE A 155 16.07 3.81 -9.35
C ILE A 155 16.95 4.47 -10.42
N LYS A 156 16.48 4.56 -11.68
CA LYS A 156 17.22 5.25 -12.75
C LYS A 156 17.45 6.73 -12.47
N LYS A 157 16.47 7.44 -11.91
CA LYS A 157 16.61 8.84 -11.49
C LYS A 157 17.63 9.01 -10.35
N LEU A 158 17.63 8.09 -9.38
CA LEU A 158 18.66 8.04 -8.34
C LEU A 158 20.06 7.82 -8.93
N MET A 159 20.21 6.87 -9.87
CA MET A 159 21.48 6.60 -10.56
C MET A 159 22.00 7.80 -11.36
N LYS A 160 21.10 8.70 -11.79
CA LYS A 160 21.43 9.97 -12.46
C LYS A 160 21.68 11.13 -11.49
N ALA A 161 21.71 10.85 -10.20
CA ALA A 161 21.86 11.85 -9.14
C ALA A 161 20.81 12.99 -9.18
N GLU A 162 19.57 12.68 -9.61
CA GLU A 162 18.46 13.65 -9.51
C GLU A 162 18.06 13.93 -8.05
N VAL A 163 18.38 12.98 -7.15
CA VAL A 163 18.22 13.05 -5.69
C VAL A 163 19.37 12.29 -5.04
N ASP A 164 19.71 12.61 -3.79
CA ASP A 164 20.78 11.94 -3.04
C ASP A 164 20.35 10.55 -2.53
N ALA A 165 19.06 10.40 -2.22
CA ALA A 165 18.45 9.14 -1.82
C ALA A 165 16.95 9.08 -2.17
N THR A 166 16.37 7.88 -2.13
CA THR A 166 14.92 7.69 -2.17
C THR A 166 14.50 6.63 -1.16
N ILE A 167 13.20 6.53 -0.88
CA ILE A 167 12.64 5.47 -0.05
C ILE A 167 11.63 4.68 -0.87
N LEU A 168 11.77 3.35 -0.89
CA LEU A 168 10.90 2.42 -1.60
C LEU A 168 10.35 1.35 -0.65
N ALA A 169 9.29 0.65 -1.05
CA ALA A 169 8.76 -0.45 -0.24
C ALA A 169 9.56 -1.71 -0.56
N TYR A 170 10.01 -2.45 0.46
CA TYR A 170 10.77 -3.68 0.27
C TYR A 170 10.02 -4.69 -0.61
N ALA A 171 8.73 -4.93 -0.32
CA ALA A 171 7.89 -5.82 -1.12
C ALA A 171 7.88 -5.50 -2.62
N GLY A 172 7.93 -4.21 -2.98
CA GLY A 172 7.99 -3.79 -4.39
C GLY A 172 9.34 -4.10 -5.03
N LEU A 173 10.44 -3.83 -4.32
CA LEU A 173 11.80 -4.14 -4.76
C LEU A 173 12.02 -5.64 -4.90
N LYS A 174 11.58 -6.44 -3.93
CA LYS A 174 11.72 -7.91 -3.94
C LYS A 174 10.97 -8.53 -5.12
N ARG A 175 9.69 -8.16 -5.32
CA ARG A 175 8.87 -8.67 -6.44
C ARG A 175 9.47 -8.37 -7.81
N LEU A 176 10.09 -7.19 -7.95
CA LEU A 176 10.77 -6.78 -9.19
C LEU A 176 12.21 -7.27 -9.30
N ARG A 177 12.74 -7.99 -8.29
CA ARG A 177 14.17 -8.36 -8.21
C ARG A 177 15.11 -7.15 -8.32
N ALA A 178 14.67 -6.01 -7.79
CA ALA A 178 15.37 -4.73 -7.83
C ALA A 178 16.06 -4.37 -6.50
N PHE A 179 15.95 -5.22 -5.48
CA PHE A 179 16.68 -5.05 -4.23
C PHE A 179 18.16 -5.38 -4.44
N ASN A 180 19.05 -4.46 -4.07
CA ASN A 180 20.50 -4.63 -4.17
C ASN A 180 21.14 -4.22 -2.84
N GLN A 181 21.85 -5.15 -2.18
CA GLN A 181 22.46 -4.93 -0.87
C GLN A 181 23.54 -3.83 -0.85
N GLU A 182 24.09 -3.45 -2.00
CA GLU A 182 25.09 -2.36 -2.10
C GLU A 182 24.49 -0.98 -1.82
N TYR A 183 23.21 -0.78 -2.17
CA TYR A 183 22.56 0.54 -2.09
C TYR A 183 21.13 0.51 -1.52
N CYS A 184 20.63 -0.66 -1.11
CA CYS A 184 19.32 -0.83 -0.46
C CYS A 184 19.50 -1.25 1.00
N HIS A 185 19.02 -0.42 1.92
CA HIS A 185 19.09 -0.64 3.35
C HIS A 185 17.68 -0.64 3.96
N LEU A 186 17.33 -1.70 4.68
CA LEU A 186 16.04 -1.80 5.34
C LEU A 186 15.93 -0.77 6.46
N ILE A 187 14.78 -0.09 6.53
CA ILE A 187 14.43 0.78 7.64
C ILE A 187 13.61 -0.05 8.62
N GLU A 188 14.06 -0.10 9.87
CA GLU A 188 13.43 -0.92 10.88
C GLU A 188 12.05 -0.39 11.27
N TYR A 189 11.21 -1.31 11.73
CA TYR A 189 9.83 -1.01 12.14
C TYR A 189 9.75 0.11 13.19
N SER A 190 10.68 0.09 14.15
CA SER A 190 10.79 1.09 15.21
C SER A 190 11.19 2.48 14.71
N GLN A 191 11.81 2.57 13.52
CA GLN A 191 12.22 3.83 12.91
C GLN A 191 11.12 4.41 12.03
N MET A 192 10.45 3.56 11.23
CA MET A 192 9.42 4.01 10.30
C MET A 192 8.28 3.00 10.19
N LEU A 193 7.14 3.38 10.76
CA LEU A 193 5.92 2.56 10.68
C LEU A 193 5.46 2.42 9.22
N PRO A 194 5.20 1.19 8.72
CA PRO A 194 4.71 0.96 7.37
C PRO A 194 3.37 1.67 7.09
N CYS A 195 3.12 2.03 5.83
CA CYS A 195 1.76 2.45 5.49
C CYS A 195 0.78 1.26 5.53
N ILE A 196 -0.48 1.59 5.76
CA ILE A 196 -1.62 0.67 5.77
C ILE A 196 -1.61 -0.21 4.52
N GLY A 197 -1.64 -1.53 4.71
CA GLY A 197 -1.64 -2.52 3.63
C GLY A 197 -0.33 -2.63 2.84
N GLN A 198 0.78 -2.01 3.27
CA GLN A 198 2.08 -2.20 2.61
C GLN A 198 2.48 -3.68 2.66
N GLY A 199 2.91 -4.22 1.52
CA GLY A 199 3.27 -5.63 1.38
C GLY A 199 2.12 -6.54 0.92
N VAL A 200 0.87 -6.10 1.03
CA VAL A 200 -0.30 -6.94 0.71
C VAL A 200 -0.76 -6.77 -0.74
N ILE A 201 -1.07 -7.89 -1.40
CA ILE A 201 -1.77 -7.92 -2.69
C ILE A 201 -3.23 -8.21 -2.39
N ALA A 202 -4.13 -7.40 -2.94
CA ALA A 202 -5.57 -7.50 -2.73
C ALA A 202 -6.28 -7.85 -4.04
N VAL A 203 -7.33 -8.66 -3.90
CA VAL A 203 -8.24 -9.04 -4.98
C VAL A 203 -9.60 -8.42 -4.72
N GLU A 204 -10.04 -7.57 -5.63
CA GLU A 204 -11.33 -6.90 -5.61
C GLU A 204 -12.29 -7.55 -6.58
N ILE A 205 -13.53 -7.77 -6.16
CA ILE A 205 -14.61 -8.35 -6.97
C ILE A 205 -15.91 -7.58 -6.75
N ARG A 206 -16.92 -7.86 -7.57
CA ARG A 206 -18.30 -7.41 -7.29
C ARG A 206 -18.85 -8.18 -6.09
N GLN A 207 -19.52 -7.49 -5.18
CA GLN A 207 -20.06 -8.07 -3.94
C GLN A 207 -21.02 -9.24 -4.18
N ASN A 208 -21.79 -9.19 -5.28
CA ASN A 208 -22.78 -10.21 -5.62
C ASN A 208 -22.28 -11.29 -6.61
N ASP A 209 -20.97 -11.35 -6.87
CA ASP A 209 -20.37 -12.35 -7.75
C ASP A 209 -19.93 -13.59 -6.97
N TYR A 210 -20.89 -14.48 -6.69
CA TYR A 210 -20.66 -15.70 -5.91
C TYR A 210 -19.63 -16.64 -6.55
N ALA A 211 -19.51 -16.66 -7.89
CA ALA A 211 -18.53 -17.49 -8.57
C ALA A 211 -17.10 -16.97 -8.32
N MET A 212 -16.89 -15.66 -8.37
CA MET A 212 -15.59 -15.08 -8.02
C MET A 212 -15.30 -15.16 -6.53
N LEU A 213 -16.32 -15.07 -5.68
CA LEU A 213 -16.18 -15.27 -4.24
C LEU A 213 -15.70 -16.69 -3.89
N GLU A 214 -16.19 -17.72 -4.58
CA GLU A 214 -15.73 -19.10 -4.41
C GLU A 214 -14.22 -19.23 -4.69
N ILE A 215 -13.75 -18.63 -5.79
CA ILE A 215 -12.32 -18.61 -6.13
C ILE A 215 -11.53 -17.82 -5.08
N CYS A 216 -12.02 -16.64 -4.69
CA CYS A 216 -11.36 -15.78 -3.72
C CYS A 216 -11.20 -16.47 -2.37
N ASN A 217 -12.21 -17.22 -1.90
CA ASN A 217 -12.15 -17.98 -0.65
C ASN A 217 -11.02 -19.01 -0.64
N GLN A 218 -10.68 -19.62 -1.78
CA GLN A 218 -9.58 -20.61 -1.86
C GLN A 218 -8.20 -19.95 -1.78
N ILE A 219 -8.04 -18.76 -2.36
CA ILE A 219 -6.74 -18.08 -2.44
C ILE A 219 -6.49 -17.10 -1.28
N ASN A 220 -7.50 -16.85 -0.44
CA ASN A 220 -7.42 -15.86 0.62
C ASN A 220 -6.51 -16.33 1.76
N HIS A 221 -5.45 -15.56 2.03
CA HIS A 221 -4.63 -15.77 3.20
C HIS A 221 -5.30 -15.15 4.43
N ILE A 222 -6.12 -15.95 5.12
CA ILE A 222 -6.92 -15.55 6.29
C ILE A 222 -6.10 -14.77 7.34
N PRO A 223 -4.90 -15.20 7.76
CA PRO A 223 -4.14 -14.45 8.76
C PRO A 223 -3.81 -13.02 8.31
N THR A 224 -3.44 -12.82 7.04
CA THR A 224 -3.21 -11.47 6.52
C THR A 224 -4.52 -10.69 6.39
N PHE A 225 -5.60 -11.35 5.97
CA PHE A 225 -6.91 -10.71 5.81
C PHE A 225 -7.44 -10.15 7.13
N GLU A 226 -7.26 -10.86 8.25
CA GLU A 226 -7.64 -10.36 9.58
C GLU A 226 -6.75 -9.20 10.04
N LEU A 227 -5.42 -9.30 9.84
CA LEU A 227 -4.48 -8.25 10.25
C LEU A 227 -4.71 -6.93 9.53
N ILE A 228 -5.16 -6.92 8.27
CA ILE A 228 -5.42 -5.66 7.56
C ILE A 228 -6.72 -4.98 7.98
N LYS A 229 -7.65 -5.65 8.66
CA LYS A 229 -8.94 -5.06 9.05
C LYS A 229 -8.78 -3.84 9.95
N PRO A 230 -8.07 -3.89 11.10
CA PRO A 230 -7.87 -2.69 11.92
C PRO A 230 -7.07 -1.60 11.19
N GLU A 231 -6.08 -1.95 10.36
CA GLU A 231 -5.34 -0.98 9.54
C GLU A 231 -6.27 -0.22 8.59
N ARG A 232 -7.16 -0.94 7.91
CA ARG A 232 -8.12 -0.36 6.95
C ARG A 232 -9.24 0.41 7.63
N ALA A 233 -9.75 -0.07 8.77
CA ALA A 233 -10.76 0.65 9.56
C ALA A 233 -10.24 2.02 10.01
N PHE A 234 -8.95 2.12 10.34
CA PHE A 234 -8.30 3.39 10.67
C PHE A 234 -8.22 4.32 9.45
N LEU A 235 -7.84 3.79 8.28
CA LEU A 235 -7.83 4.54 7.01
C LEU A 235 -9.22 5.06 6.64
N GLU A 236 -10.24 4.22 6.78
CA GLU A 236 -11.63 4.53 6.44
C GLU A 236 -12.22 5.59 7.36
N TYR A 237 -12.00 5.47 8.67
CA TYR A 237 -12.55 6.41 9.65
C TYR A 237 -11.98 7.81 9.50
N LEU A 238 -10.67 7.94 9.31
CA LEU A 238 -10.00 9.23 9.16
C LEU A 238 -10.31 9.92 7.83
N ASP A 239 -11.08 9.27 6.94
CA ASP A 239 -11.28 9.66 5.54
C ASP A 239 -9.96 10.11 4.89
N ALA A 240 -8.88 9.46 5.30
CA ALA A 240 -7.55 9.98 5.09
C ALA A 240 -7.19 9.85 3.61
N ASN A 241 -7.23 10.98 2.92
CA ASN A 241 -6.74 11.10 1.56
C ASN A 241 -5.20 11.15 1.53
N CYS A 242 -4.61 11.26 0.35
CA CYS A 242 -3.15 11.24 0.16
C CYS A 242 -2.36 12.35 0.88
N ARG A 243 -3.03 13.30 1.55
CA ARG A 243 -2.42 14.43 2.26
C ARG A 243 -2.12 14.13 3.72
N THR A 244 -2.80 13.18 4.33
CA THR A 244 -2.64 12.87 5.76
C THR A 244 -1.47 11.90 5.96
N PRO A 245 -0.42 12.27 6.71
CA PRO A 245 0.62 11.33 7.14
C PRO A 245 -0.01 10.27 8.05
N ILE A 246 -0.30 9.10 7.48
CA ILE A 246 -0.96 8.00 8.18
C ILE A 246 -0.20 6.69 7.97
N ALA A 247 -0.08 5.92 9.04
CA ALA A 247 0.42 4.56 9.01
C ALA A 247 -0.32 3.69 10.03
N ALA A 248 -0.38 2.39 9.74
CA ALA A 248 -0.82 1.39 10.68
C ALA A 248 -0.14 0.07 10.33
N TYR A 249 0.20 -0.70 11.35
CA TYR A 249 0.69 -2.06 11.18
C TYR A 249 0.17 -2.95 12.29
N SER A 250 -0.43 -4.06 11.88
CA SER A 250 -1.05 -5.01 12.79
C SER A 250 -0.28 -6.32 12.86
N LYS A 251 -0.25 -6.89 14.06
CA LYS A 251 0.29 -8.23 14.33
C LYS A 251 -0.60 -8.96 15.33
N TYR A 252 -0.62 -10.28 15.25
CA TYR A 252 -1.26 -11.10 16.27
C TYR A 252 -0.47 -10.96 17.57
N LEU A 253 -1.18 -10.63 18.65
CA LEU A 253 -0.65 -10.73 20.01
C LEU A 253 -0.84 -12.16 20.53
N ASP A 254 -1.98 -12.75 20.22
CA ASP A 254 -2.36 -14.13 20.50
C ASP A 254 -3.43 -14.59 19.48
N ALA A 255 -4.13 -15.70 19.76
CA ALA A 255 -5.13 -16.27 18.86
C ALA A 255 -6.37 -15.38 18.65
N ASP A 256 -6.73 -14.56 19.63
CA ASP A 256 -7.96 -13.75 19.63
C ASP A 256 -7.69 -12.26 19.47
N ASN A 257 -6.47 -11.81 19.78
CA ASN A 257 -6.12 -10.41 19.89
C ASN A 257 -5.11 -9.98 18.81
N ILE A 258 -5.43 -8.85 18.17
CA ILE A 258 -4.57 -8.15 17.21
C ILE A 258 -4.11 -6.83 17.84
N GLN A 259 -2.80 -6.68 17.99
CA GLN A 259 -2.17 -5.42 18.33
C GLN A 259 -1.91 -4.62 17.05
N THR A 260 -2.35 -3.37 17.02
CA THR A 260 -2.09 -2.44 15.92
C THR A 260 -1.39 -1.22 16.44
N ASP A 261 -0.23 -0.91 15.86
CA ASP A 261 0.42 0.38 16.06
C ASP A 261 -0.06 1.33 14.97
N PHE A 262 -0.47 2.52 15.37
CA PHE A 262 -0.96 3.60 14.53
C PHE A 262 0.00 4.78 14.56
N MET A 263 0.09 5.48 13.44
CA MET A 263 0.75 6.78 13.34
C MET A 263 -0.17 7.75 12.60
N LEU A 264 -0.30 8.96 13.14
CA LEU A 264 -1.04 10.06 12.54
C LEU A 264 -0.21 11.34 12.65
N GLY A 265 -0.07 12.05 11.55
CA GLY A 265 0.53 13.38 11.50
C GLY A 265 -0.44 14.44 11.04
N ASN A 266 -0.15 15.69 11.38
CA ASN A 266 -0.89 16.83 10.82
C ASN A 266 -0.55 17.03 9.33
N LEU A 267 -1.36 17.81 8.60
CA LEU A 267 -1.15 18.05 7.17
C LEU A 267 0.19 18.72 6.85
N ALA A 268 0.73 19.51 7.78
CA ALA A 268 2.05 20.13 7.65
C ALA A 268 3.20 19.11 7.80
N GLY A 269 2.94 17.94 8.40
CA GLY A 269 3.96 16.94 8.76
C GLY A 269 4.86 17.36 9.93
N SER A 270 4.52 18.45 10.64
CA SER A 270 5.31 19.02 11.75
C SER A 270 5.01 18.38 13.10
N LYS A 271 3.81 17.81 13.28
CA LYS A 271 3.42 17.03 14.46
C LYS A 271 3.09 15.61 14.03
N ILE A 272 3.54 14.63 14.81
CA ILE A 272 3.25 13.20 14.61
C ILE A 272 2.98 12.57 15.98
N THR A 273 1.86 11.86 16.09
CA THR A 273 1.52 11.02 17.23
C THR A 273 1.51 9.53 16.86
N PHE A 274 1.73 8.69 17.86
CA PHE A 274 1.73 7.24 17.78
C PHE A 274 0.80 6.69 18.86
N HIS A 275 0.09 5.61 18.54
CA HIS A 275 -0.77 4.92 19.50
C HIS A 275 -0.75 3.42 19.23
N THR A 276 -0.80 2.62 20.28
CA THR A 276 -0.91 1.16 20.18
C THR A 276 -2.25 0.74 20.77
N GLU A 277 -3.04 0.01 19.98
CA GLU A 277 -4.34 -0.50 20.40
C GLU A 277 -4.40 -2.02 20.22
N THR A 278 -4.97 -2.71 21.20
CA THR A 278 -5.28 -4.14 21.09
C THR A 278 -6.76 -4.31 20.81
N THR A 279 -7.07 -5.05 19.75
CA THR A 279 -8.42 -5.29 19.26
C THR A 279 -8.70 -6.79 19.17
N ASN A 280 -9.97 -7.17 19.20
CA ASN A 280 -10.41 -8.49 18.77
C ASN A 280 -11.58 -8.35 17.79
N THR A 281 -12.09 -9.46 17.27
CA THR A 281 -13.18 -9.48 16.28
C THR A 281 -14.45 -8.75 16.72
N LYS A 282 -14.70 -8.61 18.03
CA LYS A 282 -15.88 -7.92 18.58
C LYS A 282 -15.66 -6.42 18.78
N THR A 283 -14.46 -6.01 19.16
CA THR A 283 -14.16 -4.61 19.55
C THR A 283 -13.50 -3.78 18.47
N LEU A 284 -13.04 -4.41 17.38
CA LEU A 284 -12.19 -3.80 16.34
C LEU A 284 -12.66 -2.41 15.93
N LYS A 285 -13.91 -2.27 15.46
CA LYS A 285 -14.40 -1.00 14.90
C LYS A 285 -14.43 0.10 15.97
N GLU A 286 -14.93 -0.19 17.16
CA GLU A 286 -15.06 0.78 18.25
C GLU A 286 -13.68 1.22 18.77
N SER A 287 -12.79 0.28 19.01
CA SER A 287 -11.42 0.54 19.49
C SER A 287 -10.62 1.37 18.49
N VAL A 288 -10.68 1.05 17.20
CA VAL A 288 -9.97 1.80 16.15
C VAL A 288 -10.50 3.23 16.02
N ILE A 289 -11.83 3.42 16.09
CA ILE A 289 -12.43 4.76 16.08
C ILE A 289 -12.02 5.57 17.30
N LYS A 290 -12.02 4.95 18.49
CA LYS A 290 -11.58 5.59 19.74
C LYS A 290 -10.12 6.03 19.64
N ALA A 291 -9.23 5.15 19.16
CA ALA A 291 -7.83 5.46 18.93
C ALA A 291 -7.68 6.65 17.97
N ALA A 292 -8.39 6.64 16.84
CA ALA A 292 -8.34 7.73 15.87
C ALA A 292 -8.80 9.08 16.43
N LYS A 293 -9.89 9.11 17.20
CA LYS A 293 -10.36 10.34 17.86
C LYS A 293 -9.33 10.90 18.82
N MET A 294 -8.78 10.04 19.68
CA MET A 294 -7.75 10.43 20.65
C MET A 294 -6.49 10.97 19.95
N MET A 295 -6.06 10.34 18.86
CA MET A 295 -4.91 10.80 18.09
C MET A 295 -5.16 12.13 17.38
N LEU A 296 -6.39 12.40 16.92
CA LEU A 296 -6.75 13.70 16.34
C LEU A 296 -6.65 14.83 17.37
N GLU A 297 -7.18 14.61 18.58
CA GLU A 297 -7.10 15.58 19.69
C GLU A 297 -5.67 15.95 20.09
N GLN A 298 -4.70 15.05 19.86
CA GLN A 298 -3.27 15.29 20.14
C GLN A 298 -2.56 16.10 19.05
N LEU A 299 -3.16 16.26 17.86
CA LEU A 299 -2.57 16.97 16.73
C LEU A 299 -2.98 18.45 16.67
N ASP A 300 -4.14 18.78 17.25
CA ASP A 300 -4.57 20.16 17.50
C ASP A 300 -3.58 20.90 18.43
#